data_AF-E3RN56-F1
#
_entry.id   AF-E3RN56-F1
#
_cell.length_a   1.000
_cell.length_b   1.000
_cell.length_c   1.000
_cell.angle_alpha   90.00
_cell.angle_beta   90.00
_cell.angle_gamma   90.00
#
_symmetry.space_group_name_H-M   'P 1'
#
loop_
_entity.id
_entity.type
_entity.pdbx_description
1 polymer ?
#
loop_
_entity_poly.entity_id
_entity_poly.type
_entity_poly.pdbx_seq_one_letter_code
_entity_poly.pdbx_strand_id
1 'polypeptide(L)'
;MLAPPPVHARFISIPRIVQPSFWASMIPKPLRSRPENPRPKEWNPATPYIILGLLVGSQAIQILWLKQESAHQRRKAKAKIDILREVIERVQRGEDVPVEEILGTGNATEEREWAEILRDTQNEESLYQRRQKTKESREAAKQEDAQTPTEDEQKKAEHGLTKAKVESLGGVKFY
;
A
#
# COMPACT_ATOMS: atom_id res chain seq x y z
N MET A 1 53.78 30.20 10.26
CA MET A 1 52.32 30.07 10.53
C MET A 1 51.74 29.17 9.46
N LEU A 2 51.33 27.95 9.82
CA LEU A 2 50.81 26.93 8.88
C LEU A 2 49.28 26.96 8.93
N ALA A 3 48.63 27.21 7.78
CA ALA A 3 47.17 27.24 7.68
C ALA A 3 46.57 25.83 7.84
N PRO A 4 45.43 25.67 8.54
CA PRO A 4 44.78 24.36 8.69
C PRO A 4 44.15 23.90 7.36
N PRO A 5 44.13 22.59 7.09
CA PRO A 5 43.53 22.04 5.86
C PRO A 5 42.01 22.18 5.87
N PRO A 6 41.37 22.26 4.68
CA PRO A 6 39.91 22.37 4.59
C PRO A 6 39.24 21.10 5.12
N VAL A 7 38.33 21.31 6.08
CA VAL A 7 37.44 20.29 6.62
C VAL A 7 36.57 19.76 5.48
N HIS A 8 36.74 18.48 5.15
CA HIS A 8 35.91 17.81 4.16
C HIS A 8 34.50 17.69 4.73
N ALA A 9 33.54 18.40 4.14
CA ALA A 9 32.13 18.28 4.48
C ALA A 9 31.73 16.80 4.29
N ARG A 10 31.37 16.14 5.40
CA ARG A 10 30.83 14.78 5.37
C ARG A 10 29.49 14.85 4.65
N PHE A 11 29.46 14.41 3.38
CA PHE A 11 28.21 14.19 2.67
C PHE A 11 27.43 13.12 3.43
N ILE A 12 26.39 13.55 4.14
CA ILE A 12 25.36 12.66 4.66
C ILE A 12 24.81 11.94 3.42
N SER A 13 25.08 10.64 3.30
CA SER A 13 24.65 9.81 2.18
C SER A 13 23.15 9.58 2.27
N ILE A 14 22.38 10.58 1.89
CA ILE A 14 20.94 10.46 1.74
C ILE A 14 20.68 9.39 0.67
N PRO A 15 19.76 8.43 0.90
CA PRO A 15 19.45 7.38 -0.06
C PRO A 15 19.11 7.97 -1.43
N ARG A 16 19.65 7.35 -2.50
CA ARG A 16 19.54 7.84 -3.89
C ARG A 16 18.11 8.12 -4.35
N ILE A 17 17.11 7.48 -3.75
CA ILE A 17 15.69 7.66 -4.07
C ILE A 17 15.18 9.06 -3.66
N VAL A 18 15.78 9.67 -2.64
CA VAL A 18 15.44 11.02 -2.17
C VAL A 18 16.18 12.09 -2.98
N GLN A 19 17.20 11.70 -3.77
CA GLN A 19 17.92 12.63 -4.63
C GLN A 19 17.05 13.00 -5.85
N PRO A 20 16.72 14.29 -6.06
CA PRO A 20 15.92 14.72 -7.22
C PRO A 20 16.58 14.37 -8.56
N SER A 21 17.90 14.27 -8.59
CA SER A 21 18.69 13.89 -9.77
C SER A 21 18.40 12.46 -10.25
N PHE A 22 18.05 11.54 -9.34
CA PHE A 22 17.69 10.15 -9.67
C PHE A 22 16.35 10.08 -10.41
N TRP A 23 15.37 10.88 -10.00
CA TRP A 23 14.10 10.97 -10.71
C TRP A 23 14.24 11.76 -12.02
N ALA A 24 15.10 12.77 -12.06
CA ALA A 24 15.38 13.55 -13.26
C ALA A 24 16.09 12.74 -14.38
N SER A 25 16.78 11.65 -14.06
CA SER A 25 17.38 10.74 -15.06
C SER A 25 16.40 9.67 -15.56
N MET A 26 15.30 9.43 -14.85
CA MET A 26 14.25 8.48 -15.23
C MET A 26 13.24 9.08 -16.23
N ILE A 27 13.26 10.40 -16.39
CA ILE A 27 12.43 11.13 -17.36
C ILE A 27 13.12 11.09 -18.74
N PRO A 28 12.47 10.55 -19.79
CA PRO A 28 13.06 10.47 -21.11
C PRO A 28 13.40 11.85 -21.68
N LYS A 29 14.50 11.93 -22.44
CA LYS A 29 15.06 13.16 -23.04
C LYS A 29 14.04 14.14 -23.65
N PRO A 30 13.00 13.74 -24.41
CA PRO A 30 12.02 14.68 -24.98
C PRO A 30 11.17 15.43 -23.95
N LEU A 31 11.06 14.92 -22.72
CA LEU A 31 10.32 15.57 -21.62
C LEU A 31 11.23 16.40 -20.71
N ARG A 32 12.55 16.26 -20.85
CA ARG A 32 13.57 16.98 -20.09
C ARG A 32 13.89 18.32 -20.76
N SER A 33 12.89 19.15 -20.99
CA SER A 33 13.11 20.53 -21.46
C SER A 33 13.65 21.36 -20.29
N ARG A 34 14.96 21.57 -20.25
CA ARG A 34 15.60 22.51 -19.32
C ARG A 34 15.30 23.93 -19.84
N PRO A 35 14.51 24.75 -19.14
CA PRO A 35 14.34 26.13 -19.55
C PRO A 35 15.68 26.86 -19.36
N GLU A 36 16.19 27.46 -20.44
CA GLU A 36 17.44 28.23 -20.46
C GLU A 36 17.35 29.53 -19.62
N ASN A 37 16.13 29.90 -19.21
CA ASN A 37 15.85 30.95 -18.25
C ASN A 37 14.82 30.48 -17.20
N PRO A 38 15.18 30.35 -15.91
CA PRO A 38 14.24 30.01 -14.85
C PRO A 38 13.33 31.21 -14.58
N ARG A 39 12.21 31.31 -15.30
CA ARG A 39 11.14 32.23 -14.91
C ARG A 39 10.50 31.72 -13.61
N PRO A 40 10.10 32.60 -12.68
CA PRO A 40 9.38 32.19 -11.47
C PRO A 40 8.13 31.41 -11.90
N LYS A 41 8.00 30.18 -11.40
CA LYS A 41 6.94 29.26 -11.78
C LYS A 41 5.62 29.80 -11.22
N GLU A 42 4.81 30.41 -12.07
CA GLU A 42 3.44 30.77 -11.76
C GLU A 42 2.67 29.48 -11.40
N TRP A 43 1.97 29.50 -10.27
CA TRP A 43 1.22 28.35 -9.78
C TRP A 43 0.04 28.08 -10.73
N ASN A 44 0.19 27.09 -11.60
CA ASN A 44 -0.89 26.68 -12.48
C ASN A 44 -1.84 25.75 -11.71
N PRO A 45 -3.11 26.15 -11.50
CA PRO A 45 -4.08 25.36 -10.74
C PRO A 45 -4.35 23.97 -11.35
N ALA A 46 -4.02 23.74 -12.62
CA ALA A 46 -4.13 22.43 -13.27
C ALA A 46 -3.00 21.45 -12.90
N THR A 47 -1.83 21.94 -12.48
CA THR A 47 -0.68 21.07 -12.13
C THR A 47 -0.95 20.07 -10.99
N PRO A 48 -1.63 20.40 -9.88
CA PRO A 48 -1.97 19.39 -8.88
C PRO A 48 -2.87 18.29 -9.46
N TYR A 49 -3.83 18.61 -10.31
CA TYR A 49 -4.71 17.60 -10.93
C TYR A 49 -3.96 16.69 -11.90
N ILE A 50 -3.01 17.23 -12.67
CA ILE A 50 -2.15 16.43 -13.55
C ILE A 50 -1.28 15.48 -12.73
N ILE A 51 -0.65 15.96 -11.65
CA ILE A 51 0.19 15.15 -10.78
C ILE A 51 -0.65 14.07 -10.06
N LEU A 52 -1.84 14.42 -9.58
CA LEU A 52 -2.77 13.50 -8.94
C LEU A 52 -3.21 12.39 -9.92
N GLY A 53 -3.59 12.76 -11.14
CA GLY A 53 -3.96 11.81 -12.18
C GLY A 53 -2.81 10.88 -12.59
N LEU A 54 -1.59 11.41 -12.67
CA LEU A 54 -0.40 10.62 -12.98
C LEU A 54 -0.04 9.66 -11.84
N LEU A 55 -0.13 10.12 -10.59
CA LEU A 55 0.17 9.31 -9.40
C LEU A 55 -0.82 8.14 -9.28
N VAL A 56 -2.12 8.42 -9.40
CA VAL A 56 -3.18 7.41 -9.35
C VAL A 56 -3.13 6.49 -10.57
N GLY A 57 -2.88 7.04 -11.76
CA GLY A 57 -2.79 6.29 -13.01
C GLY A 57 -1.54 5.41 -13.12
N SER A 58 -0.43 5.77 -12.48
CA SER A 58 0.83 5.00 -12.55
C SER A 58 0.71 3.56 -12.05
N GLN A 59 -0.17 3.32 -11.07
CA GLN A 59 -0.40 1.99 -10.50
C GLN A 59 -1.41 1.16 -11.30
N ALA A 60 -2.23 1.80 -12.15
CA ALA A 60 -3.28 1.11 -12.89
C ALA A 60 -2.73 0.05 -13.86
N ILE A 61 -1.53 0.27 -14.41
CA ILE A 61 -0.87 -0.68 -15.31
C ILE A 61 -0.49 -1.98 -14.61
N GLN A 62 -0.06 -1.90 -13.34
CA GLN A 62 0.36 -3.06 -12.55
C GLN A 62 -0.84 -3.94 -12.15
N ILE A 63 -1.99 -3.30 -11.89
CA ILE A 63 -3.23 -3.99 -11.51
C ILE A 63 -3.77 -4.87 -12.66
N LEU A 64 -3.61 -4.43 -13.91
CA LEU A 64 -4.12 -5.16 -15.07
C LEU A 64 -3.40 -6.51 -15.27
N TRP A 65 -2.06 -6.52 -15.19
CA TRP A 65 -1.26 -7.74 -15.34
C TRP A 65 -1.51 -8.72 -14.18
N LEU A 66 -1.55 -8.21 -12.95
CA LEU A 66 -1.83 -9.01 -11.76
C LEU A 66 -3.21 -9.70 -11.82
N LYS A 67 -4.22 -9.01 -12.37
CA LYS A 67 -5.57 -9.54 -12.51
C LYS A 67 -5.65 -10.69 -13.52
N GLN A 68 -4.89 -10.61 -14.61
CA GLN A 68 -4.88 -11.65 -15.63
C GLN A 68 -4.27 -12.96 -15.12
N GLU A 69 -3.12 -12.88 -14.45
CA GLU A 69 -2.46 -14.05 -13.84
C GLU A 69 -3.38 -14.71 -12.80
N SER A 70 -4.01 -13.91 -11.94
CA SER A 70 -4.95 -14.39 -10.93
C SER A 70 -6.14 -15.15 -11.52
N ALA A 71 -6.61 -14.79 -12.71
CA ALA A 71 -7.78 -15.42 -13.34
C ALA A 71 -7.47 -16.82 -13.89
N HIS A 72 -6.23 -17.07 -14.31
CA HIS A 72 -5.82 -18.40 -14.77
C HIS A 72 -5.68 -19.37 -13.59
N GLN A 73 -5.04 -18.94 -12.51
CA GLN A 73 -4.88 -19.75 -11.29
C GLN A 73 -6.23 -20.12 -10.66
N ARG A 74 -7.17 -19.17 -10.61
CA ARG A 74 -8.54 -19.41 -10.10
C ARG A 74 -9.30 -20.49 -10.88
N ARG A 75 -9.10 -20.57 -12.20
CA ARG A 75 -9.78 -21.59 -13.03
C ARG A 75 -9.23 -23.00 -12.76
N LYS A 76 -7.90 -23.14 -12.66
CA LYS A 76 -7.26 -24.41 -12.29
C LYS A 76 -7.69 -24.88 -10.90
N ALA A 77 -7.68 -23.99 -9.91
CA ALA A 77 -8.13 -24.30 -8.57
C ALA A 77 -9.61 -24.73 -8.53
N LYS A 78 -10.49 -24.06 -9.29
CA LYS A 78 -11.90 -24.43 -9.36
C LYS A 78 -12.10 -25.84 -9.95
N ALA A 79 -11.39 -26.18 -11.02
CA ALA A 79 -11.47 -27.52 -11.61
C ALA A 79 -11.04 -28.60 -10.60
N LYS A 80 -9.95 -28.39 -9.86
CA LYS A 80 -9.48 -29.31 -8.82
C LYS A 80 -10.45 -29.44 -7.64
N ILE A 81 -11.09 -28.35 -7.22
CA ILE A 81 -12.13 -28.36 -6.19
C ILE A 81 -13.36 -29.14 -6.67
N ASP A 82 -13.76 -28.99 -7.93
CA ASP A 82 -14.89 -29.70 -8.50
C ASP A 82 -14.60 -31.22 -8.56
N ILE A 83 -13.36 -31.64 -8.91
CA ILE A 83 -12.90 -33.04 -8.83
C ILE A 83 -12.97 -33.59 -7.41
N LEU A 84 -12.42 -32.86 -6.42
CA LEU A 84 -12.46 -33.29 -5.02
C LEU A 84 -13.91 -33.46 -4.51
N ARG A 85 -14.83 -32.57 -4.91
CA ARG A 85 -16.24 -32.67 -4.56
C ARG A 85 -16.89 -33.93 -5.13
N GLU A 86 -16.60 -34.24 -6.39
CA GLU A 86 -17.11 -35.45 -7.04
C GLU A 86 -16.62 -36.73 -6.35
N VAL A 87 -15.34 -36.77 -5.97
CA VAL A 87 -14.77 -37.89 -5.20
C VAL A 87 -15.47 -38.03 -3.85
N ILE A 88 -15.64 -36.93 -3.10
CA ILE A 88 -16.32 -36.95 -1.80
C ILE A 88 -17.76 -37.46 -1.93
N GLU A 89 -18.49 -37.00 -2.95
CA GLU A 89 -19.89 -37.39 -3.17
C GLU A 89 -20.02 -38.87 -3.56
N ARG A 90 -19.06 -39.42 -4.31
CA ARG A 90 -19.04 -40.86 -4.65
C ARG A 90 -18.66 -41.73 -3.45
N VAL A 91 -17.68 -41.31 -2.64
CA VAL A 91 -17.32 -42.00 -1.39
C VAL A 91 -18.48 -41.98 -0.40
N GLN A 92 -19.20 -40.86 -0.28
CA GLN A 92 -20.36 -40.75 0.61
C GLN A 92 -21.53 -41.64 0.18
N ARG A 93 -21.65 -41.95 -1.12
CA ARG A 93 -22.64 -42.89 -1.66
C ARG A 93 -22.27 -44.36 -1.45
N GLY A 94 -21.09 -44.65 -0.91
CA GLY A 94 -20.63 -46.02 -0.67
C GLY A 94 -20.16 -46.75 -1.92
N GLU A 95 -19.90 -46.04 -3.03
CA GLU A 95 -19.21 -46.60 -4.19
C GLU A 95 -17.71 -46.74 -3.87
N ASP A 96 -17.11 -47.85 -4.31
CA ASP A 96 -15.66 -48.05 -4.24
C ASP A 96 -14.99 -47.20 -5.31
N VAL A 97 -14.47 -46.04 -4.89
CA VAL A 97 -13.86 -45.07 -5.79
C VAL A 97 -12.35 -45.28 -5.75
N PRO A 98 -11.68 -45.50 -6.90
CA PRO A 98 -10.23 -45.45 -6.96
C PRO A 98 -9.77 -43.99 -6.78
N VAL A 99 -9.69 -43.57 -5.52
CA VAL A 99 -9.28 -42.22 -5.09
C VAL A 99 -7.92 -41.87 -5.71
N GLU A 100 -7.06 -42.87 -5.82
CA GLU A 100 -5.69 -42.68 -6.27
C GLU A 100 -5.59 -42.36 -7.77
N GLU A 101 -6.48 -42.95 -8.58
CA GLU A 101 -6.54 -42.72 -10.02
C GLU A 101 -7.21 -41.38 -10.35
N ILE A 102 -8.23 -40.98 -9.57
CA ILE A 102 -8.98 -39.73 -9.80
C ILE A 102 -8.22 -38.50 -9.26
N LEU A 103 -7.46 -38.66 -8.17
CA LEU A 103 -6.61 -37.58 -7.63
C LEU A 103 -5.24 -37.49 -8.31
N GLY A 104 -4.91 -38.45 -9.18
CA GLY A 104 -3.65 -38.49 -9.91
C GLY A 104 -2.45 -38.76 -9.02
N THR A 105 -2.63 -39.41 -7.86
CA THR A 105 -1.51 -39.87 -7.03
C THR A 105 -0.72 -40.92 -7.81
N GLY A 106 0.57 -40.65 -8.04
CA GLY A 106 1.42 -41.39 -8.97
C GLY A 106 1.81 -40.61 -10.23
N ASN A 107 1.14 -39.49 -10.54
CA ASN A 107 1.56 -38.60 -11.63
C ASN A 107 2.40 -37.43 -11.08
N ALA A 108 3.72 -37.47 -11.32
CA ALA A 108 4.67 -36.49 -10.80
C ALA A 108 4.36 -35.03 -11.18
N THR A 109 3.64 -34.80 -12.30
CA THR A 109 3.24 -33.44 -12.69
C THR A 109 2.07 -32.93 -11.85
N GLU A 110 1.08 -33.77 -11.56
CA GLU A 110 -0.12 -33.38 -10.81
C GLU A 110 0.18 -33.23 -9.33
N GLU A 111 1.02 -34.12 -8.77
CA GLU A 111 1.52 -34.01 -7.39
C GLU A 111 2.32 -32.72 -7.17
N ARG A 112 3.13 -32.32 -8.16
CA ARG A 112 3.89 -31.06 -8.09
C ARG A 112 2.96 -29.84 -8.06
N GLU A 113 1.90 -29.86 -8.86
CA GLU A 113 0.90 -28.80 -8.83
C GLU A 113 0.11 -28.77 -7.50
N TRP A 114 -0.20 -29.93 -6.92
CA TRP A 114 -0.81 -30.01 -5.58
C TRP A 114 0.13 -29.48 -4.48
N ALA A 115 1.41 -29.83 -4.55
CA ALA A 115 2.43 -29.32 -3.63
C ALA A 115 2.59 -27.80 -3.72
N GLU A 116 2.51 -27.23 -4.93
CA GLU A 116 2.54 -25.79 -5.16
C GLU A 116 1.31 -25.09 -4.54
N ILE A 117 0.09 -25.63 -4.75
CA ILE A 117 -1.14 -25.07 -4.16
C ILE A 117 -1.10 -25.12 -2.62
N LEU A 118 -0.61 -26.22 -2.04
CA LEU A 118 -0.48 -26.34 -0.58
C LEU A 118 0.52 -25.34 -0.02
N ARG A 119 1.66 -25.16 -0.70
CA ARG A 119 2.68 -24.18 -0.34
C ARG A 119 2.16 -22.75 -0.46
N ASP A 120 1.42 -22.45 -1.52
CA ASP A 120 0.80 -21.15 -1.74
C ASP A 120 -0.26 -20.86 -0.66
N THR A 121 -1.09 -21.84 -0.33
CA THR A 121 -2.09 -21.71 0.75
C THR A 121 -1.43 -21.44 2.10
N GLN A 122 -0.34 -22.15 2.43
CA GLN A 122 0.42 -21.93 3.66
C GLN A 122 1.04 -20.53 3.71
N ASN A 123 1.60 -20.07 2.59
CA ASN A 123 2.17 -18.73 2.48
C ASN A 123 1.08 -17.65 2.59
N GLU A 124 -0.05 -17.83 1.91
CA GLU A 124 -1.19 -16.90 1.97
C GLU A 124 -1.77 -16.78 3.39
N GLU A 125 -1.86 -17.88 4.13
CA GLU A 125 -2.33 -17.86 5.52
C GLU A 125 -1.39 -17.08 6.44
N SER A 126 -0.07 -17.23 6.25
CA SER A 126 0.93 -16.43 7.00
C SER A 126 0.78 -14.92 6.71
N LEU A 127 0.50 -14.56 5.46
CA LEU A 127 0.25 -13.18 5.06
C LEU A 127 -1.08 -12.66 5.59
N TYR A 128 -2.11 -13.50 5.63
CA TYR A 128 -3.42 -13.16 6.18
C TYR A 128 -3.34 -12.90 7.68
N GLN A 129 -2.67 -13.77 8.44
CA GLN A 129 -2.41 -13.59 9.87
C GLN A 129 -1.62 -12.31 10.15
N ARG A 130 -0.59 -12.00 9.33
CA ARG A 130 0.17 -10.76 9.45
C ARG A 130 -0.69 -9.52 9.19
N ARG A 131 -1.53 -9.57 8.15
CA ARG A 131 -2.47 -8.48 7.83
C ARG A 131 -3.50 -8.28 8.92
N GLN A 132 -4.03 -9.36 9.51
CA GLN A 132 -4.95 -9.27 10.64
C GLN A 132 -4.30 -8.61 11.84
N LYS A 133 -3.12 -9.09 12.26
CA LYS A 133 -2.35 -8.46 13.35
C LYS A 133 -2.06 -6.96 13.11
N THR A 134 -1.80 -6.58 11.85
CA THR A 134 -1.56 -5.17 11.48
C THR A 134 -2.83 -4.32 11.49
N LYS A 135 -3.98 -4.92 11.16
CA LYS A 135 -5.29 -4.25 11.22
C LYS A 135 -5.71 -4.07 12.68
N GLU A 136 -5.63 -5.13 13.47
CA GLU A 136 -5.89 -5.12 14.90
C GLU A 136 -5.01 -4.08 15.62
N SER A 137 -3.70 -4.01 15.31
CA SER A 137 -2.82 -3.00 15.90
C SER A 137 -3.17 -1.57 15.47
N ARG A 138 -3.65 -1.37 14.24
CA ARG A 138 -4.08 -0.06 13.75
C ARG A 138 -5.42 0.35 14.34
N GLU A 139 -6.32 -0.60 14.57
CA GLU A 139 -7.60 -0.36 15.22
C GLU A 139 -7.41 -0.06 16.70
N ALA A 140 -6.49 -0.75 17.39
CA ALA A 140 -6.08 -0.42 18.75
C ALA A 140 -5.46 0.98 18.85
N ALA A 141 -4.52 1.34 17.97
CA ALA A 141 -3.92 2.68 17.95
C ALA A 141 -4.97 3.78 17.69
N LYS A 142 -5.93 3.55 16.80
CA LYS A 142 -7.05 4.49 16.55
C LYS A 142 -8.00 4.63 17.74
N GLN A 143 -8.15 3.59 18.55
CA GLN A 143 -8.96 3.64 19.77
C GLN A 143 -8.23 4.35 20.91
N GLU A 144 -6.91 4.19 21.03
CA GLU A 144 -6.07 4.94 21.99
C GLU A 144 -6.00 6.44 21.65
N ASP A 145 -5.87 6.79 20.36
CA ASP A 145 -5.93 8.17 19.87
C ASP A 145 -7.33 8.81 20.06
N ALA A 146 -8.40 8.01 20.17
CA ALA A 146 -9.76 8.48 20.42
C ALA A 146 -10.10 8.59 21.92
N GLN A 147 -9.34 7.93 22.80
CA GLN A 147 -9.55 7.95 24.26
C GLN A 147 -8.59 8.89 24.99
N THR A 148 -7.50 9.32 24.36
CA THR A 148 -6.66 10.42 24.86
C THR A 148 -7.18 11.75 24.30
N PRO A 149 -7.73 12.65 25.12
CA PRO A 149 -7.99 14.00 24.66
C PRO A 149 -6.61 14.63 24.41
N THR A 150 -6.27 14.84 23.15
CA THR A 150 -5.06 15.57 22.75
C THR A 150 -5.04 16.91 23.49
N GLU A 151 -3.93 17.25 24.15
CA GLU A 151 -3.69 18.51 24.85
C GLU A 151 -4.01 19.76 24.00
N ASP A 152 -4.08 19.60 22.68
CA ASP A 152 -4.49 20.62 21.71
C ASP A 152 -5.97 21.02 21.82
N GLU A 153 -6.90 20.13 22.21
CA GLU A 153 -8.31 20.50 22.43
C GLU A 153 -8.49 21.32 23.72
N GLN A 154 -7.70 21.03 24.76
CA GLN A 154 -7.71 21.79 26.02
C GLN A 154 -7.14 23.20 25.82
N LYS A 155 -6.04 23.34 25.07
CA LYS A 155 -5.46 24.66 24.73
C LYS A 155 -6.39 25.50 23.84
N LYS A 156 -7.14 24.87 22.94
CA LYS A 156 -8.10 25.56 22.06
C LYS A 156 -9.35 26.02 22.82
N ALA A 157 -9.81 25.23 23.79
CA ALA A 157 -10.92 25.59 24.68
C ALA A 157 -10.55 26.76 25.61
N GLU A 158 -9.35 26.77 26.19
CA GLU A 158 -8.86 27.89 27.02
C GLU A 158 -8.63 29.18 26.20
N HIS A 159 -8.09 29.08 24.98
CA HIS A 159 -7.92 30.24 24.10
C HIS A 159 -9.25 30.79 23.57
N GLY A 160 -10.25 29.94 23.32
CA GLY A 160 -11.59 30.35 22.92
C GLY A 160 -12.36 31.07 24.04
N LEU A 161 -12.25 30.55 25.27
CA LEU A 161 -12.91 31.13 26.45
C LEU A 161 -12.30 32.48 26.85
N THR A 162 -10.98 32.61 26.76
CA THR A 162 -10.27 33.88 27.03
C THR A 162 -10.59 34.94 25.97
N LYS A 163 -10.67 34.57 24.69
CA LYS A 163 -11.06 35.49 23.60
C LYS A 163 -12.51 35.99 23.76
N ALA A 164 -13.45 35.10 24.08
CA ALA A 164 -14.84 35.47 24.32
C ALA A 164 -15.01 36.38 25.56
N LYS A 165 -14.19 36.19 26.61
CA LYS A 165 -14.18 37.05 27.79
C LYS A 165 -13.67 38.47 27.49
N VAL A 166 -12.67 38.60 26.60
CA VAL A 166 -12.11 39.89 26.17
C VAL A 166 -13.11 40.68 25.31
N GLU A 167 -13.87 40.00 24.45
CA GLU A 167 -14.92 40.64 23.63
C GLU A 167 -16.14 41.11 24.45
N SER A 168 -16.42 40.47 25.60
CA SER A 168 -17.55 40.82 26.46
C SER A 168 -17.30 41.99 27.43
N LEU A 169 -16.07 42.48 27.57
CA LEU A 169 -15.73 43.58 28.49
C LEU A 169 -15.93 44.98 27.88
N GLY A 170 -16.37 45.06 26.62
CA GLY A 170 -16.54 46.32 25.86
C GLY A 170 -17.96 46.65 25.40
N GLY A 171 -18.99 45.95 25.88
CA GLY A 171 -20.38 46.43 25.86
C GLY A 171 -21.01 46.81 24.51
N VAL A 172 -20.58 46.28 23.36
CA VAL A 172 -21.29 46.49 22.08
C VAL A 172 -21.28 45.22 21.24
N LYS A 173 -22.47 44.68 20.93
CA LYS A 173 -22.67 43.58 19.97
C LYS A 173 -23.15 44.17 18.64
N PHE A 174 -22.47 43.85 17.55
CA PHE A 174 -22.98 44.08 16.20
C PHE A 174 -23.67 42.79 15.72
N TYR A 175 -24.89 42.96 15.16
CA TYR A 175 -25.69 41.89 14.54
C TYR A 175 -25.07 41.40 13.24
#